data_AF-A0A9Q1M7M3-F1
#
_entry.id   AF-A0A9Q1M7M3-F1
#
_cell.length_a   1.000
_cell.length_b   1.000
_cell.length_c   1.000
_cell.angle_alpha   90.00
_cell.angle_beta   90.00
_cell.angle_gamma   90.00
#
_symmetry.space_group_name_H-M   'P 1'
#
loop_
_entity.id
_entity.type
_entity.pdbx_description
1 polymer ?
#
loop_
_entity_poly.entity_id
_entity_poly.type
_entity_poly.pdbx_seq_one_letter_code
_entity_poly.pdbx_strand_id
1 'polypeptide(L)'
;MRKQKILLALQAIKHLMRLDADDPKSHMCLIKFFHKVDSLPTPVTDTEKLIWGVLEAERPAFSQLHGKSLIEANNTFLEKHRECLMHRAVVAELLYVLEPNKKAEAVKLIEDSVNDLVSADGAQGKTRSWKLNDCITVHKLLETTLDDHDAATRLKVRCAEYFPCSTYFGGIKSSAYNQSAGEAKWNYIEFLEYTLTTIDGSRGNFQGSDQIPGRVCGLAQNIFNNFQI
;
A
#
# COMPACT_ATOMS: atom_id res chain seq x y z
N MET A 1 14.01 1.20 15.02
CA MET A 1 14.52 1.04 16.40
C MET A 1 14.82 2.41 17.01
N ARG A 2 14.08 2.86 18.04
CA ARG A 2 14.18 4.25 18.55
C ARG A 2 15.33 4.50 19.56
N LYS A 3 15.96 3.45 20.12
CA LYS A 3 16.98 3.58 21.19
C LYS A 3 18.27 2.78 20.96
N GLN A 4 18.50 2.29 19.73
CA GLN A 4 19.71 1.53 19.36
C GLN A 4 20.04 0.31 20.27
N LYS A 5 19.05 -0.19 21.01
CA LYS A 5 19.14 -1.40 21.84
C LYS A 5 19.01 -2.65 20.95
N ILE A 6 20.03 -2.89 20.12
CA ILE A 6 20.01 -3.88 19.04
C ILE A 6 19.82 -5.31 19.59
N LEU A 7 20.56 -5.70 20.63
CA LEU A 7 20.46 -7.05 21.20
C LEU A 7 19.09 -7.33 21.84
N LEU A 8 18.47 -6.32 22.45
CA LEU A 8 17.11 -6.46 22.98
C LEU A 8 16.07 -6.58 21.87
N ALA A 9 16.26 -5.86 20.76
CA ALA A 9 15.41 -6.03 19.58
C ALA A 9 15.58 -7.42 18.95
N LEU A 10 16.81 -7.92 18.84
CA LEU A 10 17.08 -9.30 18.41
C LEU A 10 16.35 -10.30 19.30
N GLN A 11 16.44 -10.14 20.63
CA GLN A 11 15.76 -11.02 21.57
C GLN A 11 14.23 -11.00 21.37
N ALA A 12 13.64 -9.82 21.18
CA ALA A 12 12.21 -9.68 20.91
C ALA A 12 11.80 -10.40 19.60
N ILE A 13 12.62 -10.29 18.55
CA ILE A 13 12.38 -10.97 17.28
C ILE A 13 12.51 -12.48 17.43
N LYS A 14 13.51 -12.99 18.17
CA LYS A 14 13.61 -14.42 18.49
C LYS A 14 12.36 -14.95 19.17
N HIS A 15 11.79 -14.20 20.12
CA HIS A 15 10.53 -14.58 20.76
C HIS A 15 9.36 -14.53 19.78
N LEU A 16 9.25 -13.47 18.98
CA LEU A 16 8.19 -13.32 17.97
C LEU A 16 8.18 -14.48 16.97
N MET A 17 9.36 -14.90 16.51
CA MET A 17 9.51 -15.97 15.53
C MET A 17 9.25 -17.38 16.10
N ARG A 18 9.34 -17.53 17.43
CA ARG A 18 8.91 -18.75 18.12
C ARG A 18 7.41 -18.81 18.33
N LEU A 19 6.74 -17.66 18.40
CA LEU A 19 5.30 -17.58 18.58
C LEU A 19 4.56 -17.86 17.28
N ASP A 20 4.89 -17.11 16.23
CA ASP A 20 4.30 -17.30 14.92
C ASP A 20 5.28 -16.86 13.82
N ALA A 21 5.83 -17.86 13.14
CA ALA A 21 6.77 -17.66 12.05
C ALA A 21 6.10 -17.27 10.72
N ASP A 22 4.81 -17.54 10.61
CA ASP A 22 4.02 -17.37 9.40
C ASP A 22 3.16 -16.10 9.45
N ASP A 23 3.09 -15.42 10.59
CA ASP A 23 2.45 -14.11 10.71
C ASP A 23 3.17 -13.05 9.84
N PRO A 24 2.44 -12.27 9.02
CA PRO A 24 3.02 -11.23 8.18
C PRO A 24 3.83 -10.19 8.97
N LYS A 25 3.39 -9.78 10.17
CA LYS A 25 4.09 -8.76 10.95
C LYS A 25 5.37 -9.34 11.57
N SER A 26 5.37 -10.61 11.96
CA SER A 26 6.58 -11.32 12.39
C SER A 26 7.66 -11.29 11.30
N HIS A 27 7.31 -11.70 10.08
CA HIS A 27 8.22 -11.65 8.93
C HIS A 27 8.69 -10.23 8.63
N MET A 28 7.78 -9.25 8.63
CA MET A 28 8.12 -7.84 8.45
C MET A 28 9.14 -7.34 9.48
N CYS A 29 8.94 -7.68 10.76
CA CYS A 29 9.83 -7.26 11.84
C CYS A 29 11.24 -7.86 11.67
N LEU A 30 11.32 -9.14 11.29
CA LEU A 30 12.59 -9.83 11.05
C LEU A 30 13.39 -9.15 9.93
N ILE A 31 12.77 -8.98 8.76
CA ILE A 31 13.44 -8.41 7.58
C ILE A 31 13.83 -6.96 7.83
N LYS A 32 12.93 -6.13 8.36
CA LYS A 32 13.25 -4.72 8.67
C LYS A 32 14.36 -4.58 9.72
N PHE A 33 14.44 -5.52 10.67
CA PHE A 33 15.53 -5.52 11.65
C PHE A 33 16.87 -5.78 10.98
N PHE A 34 16.99 -6.86 10.21
CA PHE A 34 18.26 -7.19 9.56
C PHE A 34 18.64 -6.19 8.46
N HIS A 35 17.67 -5.64 7.72
CA HIS A 35 17.94 -4.53 6.81
C HIS A 35 18.48 -3.30 7.57
N LYS A 36 17.95 -3.02 8.76
CA LYS A 36 18.46 -1.92 9.58
C LYS A 36 19.85 -2.23 10.14
N VAL A 37 20.15 -3.47 10.50
CA VAL A 37 21.48 -3.92 10.95
C VAL A 37 22.49 -3.77 9.81
N ASP A 38 22.14 -4.26 8.61
CA ASP A 38 22.99 -4.23 7.42
C ASP A 38 23.28 -2.78 6.95
N SER A 39 22.47 -1.79 7.36
CA SER A 39 22.68 -0.36 7.08
C SER A 39 23.38 0.42 8.19
N LEU A 40 23.80 -0.24 9.28
CA LEU A 40 24.60 0.41 10.32
C LEU A 40 26.05 0.62 9.83
N PRO A 41 26.73 1.69 10.29
CA PRO A 41 28.15 1.86 10.04
C PRO A 41 28.96 0.67 10.56
N THR A 42 30.10 0.40 9.91
CA THR A 42 31.04 -0.62 10.35
C THR A 42 31.43 -0.40 11.82
N PRO A 43 31.38 -1.44 12.68
CA PRO A 43 31.68 -1.31 14.10
C PRO A 43 33.13 -0.88 14.33
N VAL A 44 33.34 0.19 15.11
CA VAL A 44 34.67 0.78 15.35
C VAL A 44 35.21 0.35 16.71
N THR A 45 34.35 0.38 17.74
CA THR A 45 34.70 0.03 19.12
C THR A 45 34.61 -1.47 19.36
N ASP A 46 35.31 -1.97 20.38
CA ASP A 46 35.29 -3.40 20.72
C ASP A 46 33.90 -3.86 21.19
N THR A 47 33.13 -2.99 21.84
CA THR A 47 31.74 -3.27 22.22
C THR A 47 30.85 -3.44 20.99
N GLU A 48 31.00 -2.59 19.97
CA GLU A 48 30.22 -2.71 18.74
C GLU A 48 30.60 -3.97 17.95
N LYS A 49 31.90 -4.31 17.90
CA LYS A 49 32.37 -5.56 17.27
C LYS A 49 31.80 -6.79 17.97
N LEU A 50 31.73 -6.77 19.30
CA LEU A 50 31.09 -7.85 20.06
C LEU A 50 29.59 -7.97 19.73
N ILE A 51 28.87 -6.85 19.69
CA ILE A 51 27.45 -6.83 19.29
C ILE A 51 27.29 -7.40 17.88
N TRP A 52 28.14 -6.99 16.93
CA TRP A 52 28.11 -7.49 15.56
C TRP A 52 28.38 -9.00 15.50
N GLY A 53 29.35 -9.50 16.25
CA GLY A 53 29.62 -10.94 16.36
C GLY A 53 28.41 -11.74 16.85
N VAL A 54 27.63 -11.19 17.79
CA VAL A 54 26.37 -11.81 18.23
C VAL A 54 25.32 -11.83 17.10
N LEU A 55 25.19 -10.74 16.33
CA LEU A 55 24.24 -10.67 15.23
C LEU A 55 24.56 -11.68 14.12
N GLU A 56 25.84 -11.77 13.73
CA GLU A 56 26.31 -12.72 12.73
C GLU A 56 26.13 -14.17 13.17
N ALA A 57 26.39 -14.48 14.44
CA ALA A 57 26.18 -15.83 14.99
C ALA A 57 24.69 -16.21 15.08
N GLU A 58 23.81 -15.24 15.31
CA GLU A 58 22.37 -15.47 15.51
C GLU A 58 21.55 -15.44 14.22
N ARG A 59 22.03 -14.75 13.16
CA ARG A 59 21.31 -14.66 11.87
C ARG A 59 20.96 -16.04 11.26
N PRO A 60 21.87 -17.04 11.26
CA PRO A 60 21.57 -18.37 10.73
C PRO A 60 20.56 -19.17 11.58
N ALA A 61 20.32 -18.77 12.84
CA ALA A 61 19.35 -19.45 13.71
C ALA A 61 17.89 -19.17 13.31
N PHE A 62 17.65 -18.15 12.46
CA PHE A 62 16.36 -17.93 11.83
C PHE A 62 16.27 -18.77 10.56
N SER A 63 15.43 -19.81 10.57
CA SER A 63 15.27 -20.71 9.41
C SER A 63 14.85 -19.98 8.13
N GLN A 64 14.15 -18.85 8.26
CA GLN A 64 13.76 -17.98 7.16
C GLN A 64 14.95 -17.29 6.48
N LEU A 65 16.06 -17.08 7.20
CA LEU A 65 17.26 -16.38 6.71
C LEU A 65 18.46 -17.30 6.49
N HIS A 66 18.40 -18.55 6.97
CA HIS A 66 19.52 -19.47 6.87
C HIS A 66 19.93 -19.69 5.40
N GLY A 67 21.11 -19.20 5.02
CA GLY A 67 21.65 -19.29 3.66
C GLY A 67 20.89 -18.43 2.63
N LYS A 68 20.11 -17.44 3.06
CA LYS A 68 19.30 -16.59 2.19
C LYS A 68 19.59 -15.11 2.42
N SER A 69 19.62 -14.33 1.34
CA SER A 69 19.49 -12.88 1.39
C SER A 69 18.10 -12.47 1.88
N LEU A 70 17.95 -11.20 2.29
CA LEU A 70 16.65 -10.66 2.72
C LEU A 70 15.60 -10.70 1.60
N ILE A 71 16.02 -10.52 0.35
CA ILE A 71 15.14 -10.60 -0.83
C ILE A 71 14.70 -12.05 -1.07
N GLU A 72 15.61 -13.01 -1.03
CA GLU A 72 15.27 -14.44 -1.20
C GLU A 72 14.35 -14.94 -0.08
N ALA A 73 14.58 -14.49 1.16
CA ALA A 73 13.69 -14.77 2.29
C ALA A 73 12.29 -14.18 2.04
N ASN A 74 12.19 -12.95 1.53
CA ASN A 74 10.93 -12.31 1.20
C ASN A 74 10.17 -13.07 0.08
N ASN A 75 10.87 -13.51 -0.95
CA ASN A 75 10.28 -14.28 -2.05
C ASN A 75 9.83 -15.67 -1.60
N THR A 76 10.61 -16.36 -0.75
CA THR A 76 10.19 -17.65 -0.16
C THR A 76 8.91 -17.47 0.68
N PHE A 77 8.82 -16.37 1.43
CA PHE A 77 7.63 -16.09 2.26
C PHE A 77 6.38 -15.87 1.39
N LEU A 78 6.52 -15.16 0.27
CA LEU A 78 5.44 -15.02 -0.71
C LEU A 78 4.99 -16.38 -1.26
N GLU A 79 5.93 -17.24 -1.65
CA GLU A 79 5.64 -18.56 -2.22
C GLU A 79 4.76 -19.43 -1.32
N LYS A 80 5.00 -19.37 -0.02
CA LYS A 80 4.24 -20.12 0.98
C LYS A 80 2.83 -19.55 1.21
N HIS A 81 2.62 -18.26 0.95
CA HIS A 81 1.41 -17.52 1.35
C HIS A 81 0.77 -16.71 0.21
N ARG A 82 0.88 -17.19 -1.03
CA ARG A 82 0.48 -16.48 -2.26
C ARG A 82 -0.98 -16.01 -2.30
N GLU A 83 -1.86 -16.69 -1.59
CA GLU A 83 -3.31 -16.43 -1.59
C GLU A 83 -3.77 -15.45 -0.50
N CYS A 84 -2.91 -15.11 0.47
CA CYS A 84 -3.30 -14.23 1.57
C CYS A 84 -2.92 -12.77 1.27
N LEU A 85 -3.93 -11.89 1.23
CA LEU A 85 -3.75 -10.46 0.97
C LEU A 85 -2.70 -9.81 1.88
N MET A 86 -2.74 -10.10 3.18
CA MET A 86 -1.84 -9.47 4.16
C MET A 86 -0.39 -9.94 4.01
N HIS A 87 -0.17 -11.19 3.62
CA HIS A 87 1.18 -11.69 3.30
C HIS A 87 1.74 -10.99 2.07
N ARG A 88 0.94 -10.85 1.01
CA ARG A 88 1.33 -10.12 -0.20
C ARG A 88 1.63 -8.65 0.08
N ALA A 89 0.82 -8.00 0.91
CA ALA A 89 1.02 -6.61 1.30
C ALA A 89 2.34 -6.41 2.05
N VAL A 90 2.67 -7.28 3.00
CA VAL A 90 3.96 -7.24 3.69
C VAL A 90 5.11 -7.50 2.73
N VAL A 91 5.00 -8.50 1.85
CA VAL A 91 6.04 -8.80 0.86
C VAL A 91 6.29 -7.59 -0.05
N ALA A 92 5.23 -6.94 -0.53
CA ALA A 92 5.30 -5.73 -1.34
C ALA A 92 5.97 -4.57 -0.58
N GLU A 93 5.59 -4.34 0.67
CA GLU A 93 6.22 -3.32 1.51
C GLU A 93 7.71 -3.60 1.70
N LEU A 94 8.07 -4.84 2.00
CA LEU A 94 9.47 -5.25 2.19
C LEU A 94 10.26 -5.17 0.88
N LEU A 95 9.65 -5.51 -0.26
CA LEU A 95 10.30 -5.36 -1.57
C LEU A 95 10.64 -3.90 -1.83
N TYR A 96 9.71 -2.98 -1.56
CA TYR A 96 9.97 -1.55 -1.71
C TYR A 96 11.01 -1.02 -0.70
N VAL A 97 11.02 -1.52 0.54
CA VAL A 97 12.03 -1.15 1.55
C VAL A 97 13.43 -1.62 1.14
N LEU A 98 13.55 -2.85 0.64
CA LEU A 98 14.84 -3.44 0.28
C LEU A 98 15.34 -2.94 -1.09
N GLU A 99 14.43 -2.75 -2.04
CA GLU A 99 14.70 -2.33 -3.42
C GLU A 99 13.70 -1.25 -3.87
N PRO A 100 13.90 0.03 -3.49
CA PRO A 100 12.94 1.11 -3.79
C PRO A 100 12.65 1.31 -5.28
N ASN A 101 13.59 0.93 -6.16
CA ASN A 101 13.42 0.95 -7.62
C ASN A 101 12.42 -0.09 -8.14
N LYS A 102 12.00 -1.06 -7.32
CA LYS A 102 11.00 -2.08 -7.68
C LYS A 102 9.59 -1.76 -7.19
N LYS A 103 9.29 -0.48 -6.97
CA LYS A 103 7.94 -0.02 -6.56
C LYS A 103 6.82 -0.61 -7.41
N ALA A 104 6.96 -0.57 -8.74
CA ALA A 104 5.94 -1.08 -9.66
C ALA A 104 5.66 -2.58 -9.45
N GLU A 105 6.70 -3.36 -9.17
CA GLU A 105 6.56 -4.79 -8.85
C GLU A 105 5.86 -4.99 -7.51
N ALA A 106 6.20 -4.20 -6.48
CA ALA A 106 5.52 -4.23 -5.18
C ALA A 106 4.02 -3.91 -5.30
N VAL A 107 3.66 -2.87 -6.06
CA VAL A 107 2.26 -2.52 -6.32
C VAL A 107 1.54 -3.67 -7.05
N LYS A 108 2.17 -4.23 -8.09
CA LYS A 108 1.61 -5.35 -8.84
C LYS A 108 1.34 -6.57 -7.97
N LEU A 109 2.22 -6.90 -7.02
CA LEU A 109 1.98 -7.98 -6.06
C LEU A 109 0.66 -7.79 -5.30
N ILE A 110 0.30 -6.56 -4.93
CA ILE A 110 -0.97 -6.27 -4.27
C ILE A 110 -2.14 -6.35 -5.26
N GLU A 111 -2.00 -5.79 -6.45
CA GLU A 111 -3.07 -5.75 -7.46
C GLU A 111 -3.47 -7.13 -7.97
N ASP A 112 -2.48 -8.00 -8.20
CA ASP A 112 -2.64 -9.39 -8.64
C ASP A 112 -3.31 -10.29 -7.57
N SER A 113 -3.61 -9.76 -6.38
CA SER A 113 -4.36 -10.49 -5.36
C SER A 113 -5.82 -10.67 -5.80
N VAL A 114 -6.34 -11.89 -5.67
CA VAL A 114 -7.74 -12.21 -5.95
C VAL A 114 -8.51 -12.40 -4.65
N ASN A 115 -9.77 -11.97 -4.63
CA ASN A 115 -10.67 -12.15 -3.48
C ASN A 115 -11.71 -13.24 -3.80
N ASP A 116 -11.24 -14.48 -3.86
CA ASP A 116 -12.07 -15.62 -4.21
C ASP A 116 -13.13 -15.95 -3.14
N LEU A 117 -14.21 -16.56 -3.62
CA LEU A 117 -15.27 -17.10 -2.77
C LEU A 117 -14.80 -18.40 -2.13
N VAL A 118 -14.53 -18.36 -0.82
CA VAL A 118 -14.17 -19.55 -0.06
C VAL A 118 -15.46 -20.25 0.38
N SER A 119 -15.58 -21.55 0.13
CA SER A 119 -16.62 -22.38 0.72
C SER A 119 -16.37 -22.44 2.23
N ALA A 120 -17.26 -21.84 3.01
CA ALA A 120 -17.22 -22.05 4.45
C ALA A 120 -17.77 -23.45 4.74
N ASP A 121 -16.96 -24.31 5.37
CA ASP A 121 -17.41 -25.60 5.86
C ASP A 121 -18.46 -25.37 6.95
N GLY A 122 -19.73 -25.54 6.58
CA GLY A 122 -20.88 -25.54 7.50
C GLY A 122 -21.79 -24.30 7.40
N ALA A 123 -22.97 -24.51 6.82
CA ALA A 123 -24.24 -23.78 6.99
C ALA A 123 -24.31 -22.25 6.74
N GLN A 124 -23.21 -21.54 6.51
CA GLN A 124 -23.19 -20.13 6.12
C GLN A 124 -22.49 -19.97 4.76
N GLY A 125 -23.07 -19.17 3.88
CA GLY A 125 -22.70 -19.12 2.46
C GLY A 125 -21.23 -18.81 2.16
N LYS A 126 -20.87 -18.93 0.88
CA LYS A 126 -19.54 -18.59 0.36
C LYS A 126 -19.11 -17.20 0.84
N THR A 127 -18.05 -17.14 1.64
CA THR A 127 -17.52 -15.89 2.19
C THR A 127 -16.22 -15.54 1.48
N ARG A 128 -16.07 -14.27 1.12
CA ARG A 128 -14.84 -13.75 0.51
C ARG A 128 -13.68 -13.83 1.51
N SER A 129 -12.49 -14.17 1.04
CA SER A 129 -11.32 -14.35 1.90
C SER A 129 -10.82 -13.03 2.52
N TRP A 130 -11.02 -11.90 1.84
CA TRP A 130 -10.54 -10.61 2.33
C TRP A 130 -11.42 -10.02 3.41
N LYS A 131 -10.78 -9.55 4.48
CA LYS A 131 -11.43 -8.82 5.56
C LYS A 131 -11.40 -7.32 5.29
N LEU A 132 -12.41 -6.61 5.76
CA LEU A 132 -12.51 -5.14 5.61
C LEU A 132 -11.27 -4.42 6.16
N ASN A 133 -10.82 -4.80 7.37
CA ASN A 133 -9.67 -4.18 8.01
C ASN A 133 -8.35 -4.44 7.26
N ASP A 134 -8.21 -5.61 6.64
CA ASP A 134 -7.05 -5.95 5.82
C ASP A 134 -7.02 -5.05 4.58
N CYS A 135 -8.16 -4.89 3.90
CA CYS A 135 -8.28 -4.00 2.75
C CYS A 135 -7.98 -2.54 3.09
N ILE A 136 -8.44 -2.04 4.25
CA ILE A 136 -8.12 -0.69 4.73
C ILE A 136 -6.62 -0.54 4.95
N THR A 137 -5.99 -1.56 5.54
CA THR A 137 -4.54 -1.56 5.78
C THR A 137 -3.76 -1.51 4.47
N VAL A 138 -4.16 -2.30 3.48
CA VAL A 138 -3.54 -2.31 2.14
C VAL A 138 -3.76 -0.99 1.39
N HIS A 139 -4.96 -0.40 1.49
CA HIS A 139 -5.21 0.92 0.91
C HIS A 139 -4.26 1.97 1.49
N LYS A 140 -4.09 2.01 2.82
CA LYS A 140 -3.16 2.93 3.47
C LYS A 140 -1.71 2.67 3.07
N LEU A 141 -1.34 1.40 2.88
CA LEU A 141 0.00 1.03 2.41
C LEU A 141 0.27 1.62 1.01
N LEU A 142 -0.69 1.48 0.08
CA LEU A 142 -0.59 2.04 -1.27
C LEU A 142 -0.51 3.57 -1.26
N GLU A 143 -1.36 4.21 -0.45
CA GLU A 143 -1.46 5.68 -0.36
C GLU A 143 -0.24 6.33 0.31
N THR A 144 0.32 5.70 1.34
CA THR A 144 1.33 6.35 2.20
C THR A 144 2.73 5.79 2.01
N THR A 145 2.91 4.48 2.05
CA THR A 145 4.25 3.87 2.01
C THR A 145 4.73 3.70 0.59
N LEU A 146 3.87 3.21 -0.31
CA LEU A 146 4.21 3.06 -1.72
C LEU A 146 3.96 4.35 -2.50
N ASP A 147 3.18 5.30 -1.98
CA ASP A 147 2.88 6.56 -2.66
C ASP A 147 2.39 6.32 -4.10
N ASP A 148 1.40 5.44 -4.25
CA ASP A 148 0.75 5.08 -5.50
C ASP A 148 -0.76 5.31 -5.37
N HIS A 149 -1.17 6.55 -5.61
CA HIS A 149 -2.54 7.02 -5.47
C HIS A 149 -3.49 6.37 -6.49
N ASP A 150 -2.97 6.03 -7.68
CA ASP A 150 -3.75 5.39 -8.73
C ASP A 150 -4.08 3.94 -8.34
N ALA A 151 -3.11 3.18 -7.85
CA ALA A 151 -3.33 1.84 -7.34
C ALA A 151 -4.22 1.85 -6.08
N ALA A 152 -4.04 2.83 -5.18
CA ALA A 152 -4.92 3.02 -4.03
C ALA A 152 -6.38 3.24 -4.47
N THR A 153 -6.60 4.08 -5.49
CA THR A 153 -7.92 4.35 -6.06
C THR A 153 -8.54 3.09 -6.70
N ARG A 154 -7.78 2.34 -7.51
CA ARG A 154 -8.25 1.08 -8.10
C ARG A 154 -8.63 0.05 -7.03
N LEU A 155 -7.81 -0.08 -5.98
CA LEU A 155 -8.13 -0.95 -4.84
C LEU A 155 -9.40 -0.46 -4.12
N LYS A 156 -9.55 0.86 -3.91
CA LYS A 156 -10.71 1.45 -3.25
C LYS A 156 -12.01 1.11 -3.98
N VAL A 157 -12.02 1.27 -5.31
CA VAL A 157 -13.16 0.91 -6.19
C VAL A 157 -13.49 -0.58 -6.06
N ARG A 158 -12.49 -1.45 -6.20
CA ARG A 158 -12.67 -2.91 -6.07
C ARG A 158 -13.22 -3.30 -4.69
N CYS A 159 -12.72 -2.69 -3.62
CA CYS A 159 -13.19 -2.95 -2.26
C CYS A 159 -14.60 -2.41 -1.99
N ALA A 160 -15.06 -1.36 -2.68
CA ALA A 160 -16.43 -0.86 -2.56
C ALA A 160 -17.46 -1.90 -3.03
N GLU A 161 -17.13 -2.69 -4.05
CA GLU A 161 -17.93 -3.84 -4.49
C GLU A 161 -17.93 -4.98 -3.47
N TYR A 162 -16.83 -5.11 -2.72
CA TYR A 162 -16.66 -6.17 -1.73
C TYR A 162 -17.34 -5.88 -0.41
N PHE A 163 -17.41 -4.59 -0.05
CA PHE A 163 -17.96 -4.13 1.22
C PHE A 163 -19.02 -3.05 0.96
N PRO A 164 -20.24 -3.42 0.52
CA PRO A 164 -21.27 -2.45 0.12
C PRO A 164 -21.65 -1.44 1.22
N CYS A 165 -21.52 -1.79 2.49
CA CYS A 165 -21.86 -0.92 3.61
C CYS A 165 -20.65 -0.12 4.16
N SER A 166 -19.45 -0.31 3.60
CA SER A 166 -18.24 0.37 4.08
C SER A 166 -18.26 1.84 3.71
N THR A 167 -18.28 2.72 4.72
CA THR A 167 -18.12 4.17 4.54
C THR A 167 -16.69 4.53 4.09
N TYR A 168 -15.69 3.74 4.49
CA TYR A 168 -14.29 3.96 4.09
C TYR A 168 -14.11 3.82 2.57
N PHE A 169 -14.70 2.77 1.99
CA PHE A 169 -14.61 2.50 0.55
C PHE A 169 -15.72 3.19 -0.26
N GLY A 170 -16.71 3.81 0.39
CA GLY A 170 -17.85 4.42 -0.30
C GLY A 170 -18.74 3.38 -0.98
N GLY A 171 -18.96 2.22 -0.34
CA GLY A 171 -19.81 1.17 -0.91
C GLY A 171 -21.24 1.65 -1.15
N ILE A 172 -21.95 1.03 -2.11
CA ILE A 172 -23.27 1.48 -2.60
C ILE A 172 -24.37 1.56 -1.54
N LYS A 173 -24.24 0.82 -0.44
CA LYS A 173 -25.17 0.83 0.71
C LYS A 173 -24.67 1.69 1.87
N SER A 174 -23.54 2.38 1.71
CA SER A 174 -22.97 3.25 2.73
C SER A 174 -23.53 4.67 2.62
N SER A 175 -23.58 5.39 3.75
CA SER A 175 -23.96 6.81 3.78
C SER A 175 -22.99 7.71 3.00
N ALA A 176 -21.77 7.24 2.73
CA ALA A 176 -20.76 7.96 1.98
C ALA A 176 -20.92 7.86 0.44
N TYR A 177 -21.77 6.94 -0.06
CA TYR A 177 -21.95 6.72 -1.50
C TYR A 177 -22.39 7.99 -2.27
N ASN A 178 -23.28 8.77 -1.66
CA ASN A 178 -23.76 10.03 -2.26
C ASN A 178 -22.73 11.17 -2.18
N GLN A 179 -21.69 11.04 -1.34
CA GLN A 179 -20.63 12.06 -1.21
C GLN A 179 -19.60 11.94 -2.35
N SER A 180 -19.21 10.72 -2.72
CA SER A 180 -18.30 10.48 -3.85
C SER A 180 -18.96 10.72 -5.22
N ALA A 181 -20.25 10.42 -5.36
CA ALA A 181 -21.02 10.77 -6.56
C ALA A 181 -21.23 12.29 -6.70
N GLY A 182 -21.27 13.03 -5.57
CA GLY A 182 -21.39 14.49 -5.56
C GLY A 182 -20.16 15.20 -6.13
N GLU A 183 -18.94 14.75 -5.78
CA GLU A 183 -17.68 15.33 -6.28
C GLU A 183 -17.52 15.15 -7.81
N ALA A 184 -17.94 14.02 -8.37
CA ALA A 184 -17.96 13.82 -9.83
C ALA A 184 -19.01 14.68 -10.54
N LYS A 185 -20.12 14.99 -9.85
CA LYS A 185 -21.23 15.76 -10.41
C LYS A 185 -20.92 17.25 -10.50
N TRP A 186 -20.13 17.80 -9.58
CA TRP A 186 -19.66 19.19 -9.64
C TRP A 186 -18.69 19.41 -10.81
N ASN A 187 -17.77 18.47 -11.07
CA ASN A 187 -16.85 18.56 -12.20
C ASN A 187 -17.55 18.56 -13.57
N TYR A 188 -18.68 17.84 -13.69
CA TYR A 188 -19.45 17.80 -14.94
C TYR A 188 -20.29 19.06 -15.14
N ILE A 189 -20.85 19.64 -14.05
CA ILE A 189 -21.62 20.89 -14.13
C ILE A 189 -20.70 22.08 -14.44
N GLU A 190 -19.53 22.21 -13.80
CA GLU A 190 -18.57 23.27 -14.16
C GLU A 190 -18.04 23.13 -15.59
N PHE A 191 -17.81 21.90 -16.07
CA PHE A 191 -17.41 21.66 -17.46
C PHE A 191 -18.53 22.01 -18.46
N LEU A 192 -19.79 21.71 -18.11
CA LEU A 192 -20.95 22.13 -18.90
C LEU A 192 -21.16 23.65 -18.85
N GLU A 193 -20.96 24.31 -17.72
CA GLU A 193 -21.06 25.78 -17.61
C GLU A 193 -19.93 26.47 -18.38
N TYR A 194 -18.71 25.94 -18.35
CA TYR A 194 -17.58 26.41 -19.16
C TYR A 194 -17.81 26.22 -20.67
N THR A 195 -18.37 25.08 -21.08
CA THR A 195 -18.68 24.84 -22.50
C THR A 195 -19.88 25.68 -22.98
N LEU A 196 -20.90 25.90 -22.14
CA LEU A 196 -22.04 26.76 -22.45
C LEU A 196 -21.63 28.24 -22.56
N THR A 197 -20.75 28.73 -21.68
CA THR A 197 -20.21 30.11 -21.76
C THR A 197 -19.28 30.33 -22.95
N THR A 198 -18.66 29.27 -23.48
CA THR A 198 -17.81 29.36 -24.69
C THR A 198 -18.63 29.31 -25.99
N ILE A 199 -19.82 28.70 -25.98
CA ILE A 199 -20.71 28.62 -27.15
C ILE A 199 -21.49 29.94 -27.34
N ASP A 200 -21.75 30.71 -26.29
CA ASP A 200 -22.42 32.02 -26.35
C ASP A 200 -21.46 33.20 -26.58
N GLY A 201 -20.55 33.02 -27.55
CA GLY A 201 -19.68 34.08 -28.05
C GLY A 201 -20.44 35.18 -28.80
N SER A 202 -21.14 36.06 -28.08
CA SER A 202 -21.52 37.40 -28.55
C SER A 202 -21.65 38.40 -27.41
N ARG A 203 -20.56 39.13 -27.18
CA ARG A 203 -20.42 40.48 -26.58
C ARG A 203 -20.95 40.71 -25.15
N GLY A 204 -20.02 40.76 -24.20
CA GLY A 204 -20.18 41.56 -22.99
C GLY A 204 -18.99 41.43 -22.03
N ASN A 205 -18.24 42.51 -21.85
CA ASN A 205 -17.20 42.65 -20.82
C ASN A 205 -17.76 42.31 -19.43
N PHE A 206 -17.08 41.42 -18.69
CA PHE A 206 -17.20 41.37 -17.24
C PHE A 206 -15.80 41.48 -16.61
N GLN A 207 -15.56 42.62 -15.95
CA GLN A 207 -14.55 42.78 -14.93
C GLN A 207 -15.04 42.06 -13.67
N GLY A 208 -14.27 41.10 -13.18
CA GLY A 208 -14.55 40.38 -11.95
C GLY A 208 -13.34 39.55 -11.55
N SER A 209 -12.43 40.18 -10.82
CA SER A 209 -11.41 39.49 -10.03
C SER A 209 -12.09 38.59 -9.01
N ASP A 210 -11.84 37.28 -9.09
CA ASP A 210 -11.35 36.47 -7.96
C ASP A 210 -11.07 35.02 -8.36
N GLN A 211 -9.78 34.67 -8.27
CA GLN A 211 -9.23 33.37 -7.87
C GLN A 211 -9.66 32.10 -8.64
N ILE A 212 -9.09 31.90 -9.83
CA ILE A 212 -8.94 30.56 -10.41
C ILE A 212 -7.66 29.92 -9.84
N PRO A 213 -7.73 28.78 -9.12
CA PRO A 213 -6.52 28.07 -8.72
C PRO A 213 -5.81 27.50 -9.96
N GLY A 214 -4.52 27.80 -10.11
CA GLY A 214 -3.68 27.45 -11.26
C GLY A 214 -3.53 25.95 -11.61
N ARG A 215 -4.27 25.05 -10.94
CA ARG A 215 -4.37 23.63 -11.31
C ARG A 215 -5.41 23.33 -12.39
N VAL A 216 -6.38 24.22 -12.62
CA VAL A 216 -7.42 24.03 -13.65
C VAL A 216 -6.85 24.20 -15.06
N CYS A 217 -5.81 25.03 -15.23
CA CYS A 217 -5.15 25.23 -16.53
C CYS A 217 -4.39 23.99 -17.05
N GLY A 218 -3.82 23.18 -16.17
CA GLY A 218 -3.02 22.01 -16.57
C GLY A 218 -3.86 20.82 -17.06
N LEU A 219 -5.03 20.59 -16.46
CA LEU A 219 -5.93 19.50 -16.84
C LEU A 219 -6.65 19.79 -18.18
N ALA A 220 -7.02 21.06 -18.41
CA ALA A 220 -7.67 21.49 -19.64
C ALA A 220 -6.76 21.30 -20.88
N GLN A 221 -5.45 21.56 -20.75
CA GLN A 221 -4.49 21.39 -21.85
C GLN A 221 -4.29 19.91 -22.24
N ASN A 222 -4.30 19.00 -21.26
CA ASN A 222 -4.12 17.55 -21.50
C ASN A 222 -5.35 16.86 -22.10
N ILE A 223 -6.55 17.39 -21.84
CA ILE A 223 -7.79 16.87 -22.44
C ILE A 223 -7.97 17.42 -23.86
N PHE A 224 -7.60 18.67 -24.13
CA PHE A 224 -7.65 19.25 -25.49
C PHE A 224 -6.69 18.53 -26.47
N ASN A 225 -5.49 18.15 -26.01
CA ASN A 225 -4.52 17.42 -26.83
C ASN A 225 -4.90 15.95 -27.11
N ASN A 226 -5.81 15.35 -26.33
CA ASN A 226 -6.28 13.98 -26.54
C ASN A 226 -7.54 13.87 -27.44
N PHE A 227 -8.12 15.01 -27.85
CA PHE A 227 -9.30 15.05 -28.74
C PHE A 227 -8.98 15.54 -30.17
N GLN A 228 -7.70 15.68 -30.53
CA GLN A 228 -7.27 15.77 -31.93
C GLN A 228 -6.57 14.48 -32.39
N ILE A 229 -7.36 13.44 -32.67
CA ILE A 229 -7.17 12.50 -33.79
C ILE A 229 -8.56 12.22 -34.37
#